data_AF-A0A426JHL0-F1
#
_entry.id   AF-A0A426JHL0-F1
#
_cell.length_a   1.000
_cell.length_b   1.000
_cell.length_c   1.000
_cell.angle_alpha   90.00
_cell.angle_beta   90.00
_cell.angle_gamma   90.00
#
_symmetry.space_group_name_H-M   'P 1'
#
loop_
_entity.id
_entity.type
_entity.pdbx_description
1 polymer ?
#
loop_
_entity_poly.entity_id
_entity_poly.type
_entity_poly.pdbx_seq_one_letter_code
_entity_poly.pdbx_strand_id
1 'polypeptide(L)'
;MVKAQQSRRLAVVLVALGITAGTSVPVALAAGGDGTISGGGGPNPEAEQMSRDRGWVVPFAPLHFGAEPYAAVESAASSAASDAGCSISATAATHLTLAPTWPEVAPSGESPSPMTLSRYDDQTSLADPEQRAEGLFFNPGVGIWQLDSAGLGAEETAATAIDSSSAAATMAPHMVDEYCSAIDGGSSEAEARAAAWRPWHACDSGACEDVYQRLSSDGVTKDDEVDRYGGAEMRECTFEGATYDCLYVDPSAAQGEDAWTSPDYGPAPLPSPFYAFTYSEGGVDHEVRYWLKGDSGASTDVSASRELGVDARSKLSWAEESSLCDTTAGRGNC
;
A
#
# COMPACT_ATOMS: atom_id res chain seq x y z
N MET A 1 40.14 48.70 -7.16
CA MET A 1 40.84 48.75 -5.85
C MET A 1 40.21 47.68 -4.97
N VAL A 2 40.75 46.46 -5.01
CA VAL A 2 41.63 45.85 -3.99
C VAL A 2 40.88 45.45 -2.70
N LYS A 3 40.62 44.14 -2.63
CA LYS A 3 40.69 43.19 -1.49
C LYS A 3 40.33 43.66 -0.08
N ALA A 4 39.46 42.90 0.58
CA ALA A 4 39.79 42.32 1.89
C ALA A 4 38.98 41.03 2.15
N GLN A 5 39.71 39.93 2.03
CA GLN A 5 39.39 38.58 2.48
C GLN A 5 39.62 38.53 4.00
N GLN A 6 38.65 38.08 4.79
CA GLN A 6 38.87 37.74 6.20
C GLN A 6 38.39 36.32 6.50
N SER A 7 39.36 35.43 6.38
CA SER A 7 39.41 34.09 6.97
C SER A 7 39.75 34.17 8.47
N ARG A 8 38.92 33.61 9.34
CA ARG A 8 39.25 33.09 10.69
C ARG A 8 38.15 32.10 11.09
N ARG A 9 38.35 30.97 11.76
CA ARG A 9 39.49 30.18 12.23
C ARG A 9 38.84 28.86 12.68
N LEU A 10 39.40 27.71 12.29
CA LEU A 10 39.05 26.41 12.87
C LEU A 10 39.23 26.44 14.39
N ALA A 11 38.22 25.98 15.12
CA ALA A 11 38.36 25.48 16.47
C ALA A 11 38.17 23.95 16.42
N VAL A 12 39.29 23.24 16.48
CA VAL A 12 39.32 21.79 16.69
C VAL A 12 39.13 21.55 18.18
N VAL A 13 37.97 21.04 18.57
CA VAL A 13 37.75 20.51 19.92
C VAL A 13 37.97 19.00 19.85
N LEU A 14 39.09 18.57 20.41
CA LEU A 14 39.38 17.18 20.74
C LEU A 14 38.54 16.79 21.97
N VAL A 15 37.48 16.00 21.76
CA VAL A 15 36.84 15.25 22.84
C VAL A 15 37.35 13.83 22.76
N ALA A 16 38.25 13.48 23.68
CA ALA A 16 38.61 12.11 23.99
C ALA A 16 37.69 11.64 25.12
N LEU A 17 36.79 10.69 24.84
CA LEU A 17 36.02 9.99 25.86
C LEU A 17 35.73 8.56 25.42
N GLY A 18 36.40 7.63 26.10
CA GLY A 18 35.83 6.36 26.57
C GLY A 18 35.31 5.38 25.53
N ILE A 19 36.19 4.52 25.04
CA ILE A 19 35.81 3.22 24.48
C ILE A 19 35.33 2.34 25.63
N THR A 20 34.00 2.20 25.80
CA THR A 20 33.42 1.02 26.43
C THR A 20 32.95 0.09 25.33
N ALA A 21 33.73 -0.96 25.07
CA ALA A 21 33.34 -2.08 24.23
C ALA A 21 32.22 -2.85 24.94
N GLY A 22 30.99 -2.39 24.77
CA GLY A 22 29.79 -3.19 25.00
C GLY A 22 29.55 -4.01 23.74
N THR A 23 29.97 -5.28 23.74
CA THR A 23 29.50 -6.26 22.77
C THR A 23 28.04 -6.57 23.07
N SER A 24 27.13 -5.67 22.70
CA SER A 24 25.74 -6.04 22.49
C SER A 24 25.68 -6.79 21.17
N VAL A 25 25.93 -8.09 21.23
CA VAL A 25 25.47 -9.00 20.19
C VAL A 25 23.95 -8.82 20.16
N PRO A 26 23.32 -8.43 19.03
CA PRO A 26 21.88 -8.58 18.92
C PRO A 26 21.62 -10.07 19.12
N VAL A 27 20.95 -10.41 20.21
CA VAL A 27 20.44 -11.77 20.40
C VAL A 27 19.40 -11.93 19.31
N ALA A 28 19.80 -12.51 18.19
CA ALA A 28 18.88 -13.14 17.28
C ALA A 28 18.13 -14.19 18.11
N LEU A 29 16.89 -13.87 18.46
CA LEU A 29 15.98 -14.84 19.03
C LEU A 29 15.74 -15.86 17.93
N ALA A 30 16.39 -17.01 18.07
CA ALA A 30 16.17 -18.18 17.25
C ALA A 30 14.68 -18.51 17.23
N ALA A 31 14.17 -18.81 16.03
CA ALA A 31 12.82 -19.30 15.79
C ALA A 31 12.45 -20.38 16.81
N GLY A 32 11.43 -20.10 17.62
CA GLY A 32 10.70 -21.14 18.33
C GLY A 32 9.98 -22.01 17.30
N GLY A 33 9.96 -23.32 17.53
CA GLY A 33 9.30 -24.31 16.67
C GLY A 33 7.76 -24.21 16.62
N ASP A 34 7.22 -23.03 16.89
CA ASP A 34 5.83 -22.63 16.93
C ASP A 34 5.52 -21.41 16.02
N GLY A 35 6.49 -20.88 15.26
CA GLY A 35 6.24 -19.88 14.20
C GLY A 35 5.75 -18.51 14.70
N THR A 36 5.80 -18.27 16.01
CA THR A 36 5.22 -17.07 16.63
C THR A 36 6.14 -15.84 16.52
N ILE A 37 5.75 -14.92 15.63
CA ILE A 37 5.83 -13.44 15.66
C ILE A 37 7.13 -12.80 16.18
N SER A 38 7.79 -12.06 15.28
CA SER A 38 8.61 -10.89 15.61
C SER A 38 7.74 -9.63 15.43
N GLY A 39 7.10 -9.17 16.49
CA GLY A 39 6.20 -8.00 16.49
C GLY A 39 6.56 -7.08 17.64
N GLY A 40 6.86 -5.82 17.33
CA GLY A 40 7.26 -4.83 18.34
C GLY A 40 7.65 -3.45 17.81
N GLY A 41 7.57 -3.21 16.50
CA GLY A 41 7.99 -1.94 15.90
C GLY A 41 6.98 -0.80 16.06
N GLY A 42 5.69 -1.10 16.13
CA GLY A 42 4.63 -0.09 16.03
C GLY A 42 4.60 0.59 14.65
N PRO A 43 3.73 1.59 14.41
CA PRO A 43 3.76 2.38 13.19
C PRO A 43 5.05 3.20 13.10
N ASN A 44 5.54 3.44 11.88
CA ASN A 44 6.67 4.33 11.66
C ASN A 44 6.22 5.73 12.10
N PRO A 45 6.87 6.36 13.09
CA PRO A 45 6.46 7.66 13.61
C PRO A 45 6.52 8.78 12.57
N GLU A 46 7.24 8.57 11.45
CA GLU A 46 7.36 9.53 10.35
C GLU A 46 6.41 9.23 9.18
N ALA A 47 5.69 8.09 9.18
CA ALA A 47 4.86 7.67 8.05
C ALA A 47 3.83 8.72 7.63
N GLU A 48 3.07 9.26 8.60
CA GLU A 48 2.06 10.28 8.30
C GLU A 48 2.69 11.57 7.76
N GLN A 49 3.85 11.96 8.29
CA GLN A 49 4.55 13.16 7.80
C GLN A 49 5.05 12.95 6.38
N MET A 50 5.59 11.77 6.06
CA MET A 50 6.01 11.42 4.71
C MET A 50 4.83 11.38 3.73
N SER A 51 3.67 10.87 4.15
CA SER A 51 2.44 10.91 3.35
C SER A 51 2.00 12.36 3.08
N ARG A 52 1.98 13.22 4.11
CA ARG A 52 1.70 14.66 3.96
C ARG A 52 2.67 15.38 3.03
N ASP A 53 3.97 15.09 3.14
CA ASP A 53 5.00 15.71 2.31
C ASP A 53 4.92 15.26 0.84
N ARG A 54 4.37 14.06 0.58
CA ARG A 54 4.09 13.54 -0.76
C ARG A 54 2.70 13.89 -1.28
N GLY A 55 1.80 14.38 -0.41
CA GLY A 55 0.43 14.77 -0.72
C GLY A 55 0.32 16.04 -1.55
N TRP A 56 0.76 15.96 -2.80
CA TRP A 56 0.67 17.00 -3.80
C TRP A 56 0.34 16.36 -5.16
N VAL A 57 -0.19 17.15 -6.08
CA VAL A 57 -0.40 16.71 -7.48
C VAL A 57 0.14 17.80 -8.40
N VAL A 58 0.82 17.43 -9.48
CA VAL A 58 1.33 18.39 -10.48
C VAL A 58 0.18 19.32 -10.90
N PRO A 59 0.31 20.64 -10.67
CA PRO A 59 -0.73 21.59 -11.06
C PRO A 59 -0.97 21.55 -12.57
N PHE A 60 -2.24 21.51 -12.97
CA PHE A 60 -2.68 21.54 -14.38
C PHE A 60 -2.23 20.35 -15.25
N ALA A 61 -1.58 19.33 -14.69
CA ALA A 61 -1.39 18.07 -15.40
C ALA A 61 -2.77 17.45 -15.71
N PRO A 62 -2.95 16.78 -16.86
CA PRO A 62 -4.12 15.92 -17.03
C PRO A 62 -4.14 14.86 -15.92
N LEU A 63 -5.33 14.51 -15.45
CA LEU A 63 -5.50 13.38 -14.53
C LEU A 63 -5.76 12.14 -15.38
N HIS A 64 -4.80 11.22 -15.39
CA HIS A 64 -4.91 9.92 -16.04
C HIS A 64 -5.39 8.87 -15.03
N PHE A 65 -6.13 7.87 -15.50
CA PHE A 65 -6.57 6.75 -14.70
C PHE A 65 -6.81 5.53 -15.59
N GLY A 66 -6.50 4.34 -15.10
CA GLY A 66 -6.76 3.10 -15.83
C GLY A 66 -8.22 2.97 -16.25
N ALA A 67 -8.49 2.58 -17.49
CA ALA A 67 -9.84 2.54 -18.04
C ALA A 67 -10.73 1.52 -17.30
N GLU A 68 -10.20 0.34 -17.01
CA GLU A 68 -10.88 -0.70 -16.25
C GLU A 68 -11.01 -0.33 -14.75
N PRO A 69 -9.95 0.12 -14.06
CA PRO A 69 -10.08 0.70 -12.72
C PRO A 69 -11.10 1.83 -12.61
N TYR A 70 -11.15 2.75 -13.58
CA TYR A 70 -12.13 3.84 -13.59
C TYR A 70 -13.56 3.30 -13.66
N ALA A 71 -13.81 2.34 -14.54
CA ALA A 71 -15.14 1.74 -14.71
C ALA A 71 -15.59 1.01 -13.42
N ALA A 72 -14.67 0.35 -12.73
CA ALA A 72 -14.94 -0.24 -11.42
C ALA A 72 -15.37 0.81 -10.38
N VAL A 73 -14.64 1.94 -10.31
CA VAL A 73 -14.98 3.05 -9.40
C VAL A 73 -16.31 3.68 -9.76
N GLU A 74 -16.57 3.97 -11.03
CA GLU A 74 -17.84 4.55 -11.50
C GLU A 74 -19.02 3.64 -11.15
N SER A 75 -18.89 2.33 -11.34
CA SER A 75 -19.92 1.35 -11.00
C SER A 75 -20.18 1.27 -9.49
N ALA A 76 -19.12 1.18 -8.68
CA ALA A 76 -19.23 1.11 -7.22
C ALA A 76 -19.81 2.41 -6.64
N ALA A 77 -19.33 3.56 -7.10
CA ALA A 77 -19.79 4.88 -6.68
C ALA A 77 -21.24 5.16 -7.11
N SER A 78 -21.65 4.72 -8.30
CA SER A 78 -23.05 4.82 -8.72
C SER A 78 -23.98 4.00 -7.82
N SER A 79 -23.53 2.82 -7.38
CA SER A 79 -24.30 1.97 -6.47
C SER A 79 -24.38 2.61 -5.09
N ALA A 80 -23.24 3.03 -4.53
CA ALA A 80 -23.16 3.72 -3.25
C ALA A 80 -24.01 5.01 -3.23
N ALA A 81 -23.97 5.83 -4.29
CA ALA A 81 -24.79 7.03 -4.39
C ALA A 81 -26.31 6.74 -4.46
N SER A 82 -26.70 5.60 -5.03
CA SER A 82 -28.12 5.20 -5.12
C SER A 82 -28.66 4.74 -3.76
N ASP A 83 -27.81 4.12 -2.95
CA ASP A 83 -28.15 3.61 -1.62
C ASP A 83 -27.90 4.65 -0.50
N ALA A 84 -27.30 5.79 -0.84
CA ALA A 84 -26.91 6.84 0.09
C ALA A 84 -28.09 7.45 0.87
N GLY A 85 -27.85 7.74 2.15
CA GLY A 85 -28.82 8.43 3.03
C GLY A 85 -28.99 9.93 2.73
N CYS A 86 -28.08 10.51 1.96
CA CYS A 86 -28.06 11.94 1.60
C CYS A 86 -28.11 12.16 0.08
N SER A 87 -28.23 13.41 -0.36
CA SER A 87 -28.20 13.76 -1.78
C SER A 87 -26.75 13.83 -2.30
N ILE A 88 -26.35 12.82 -3.07
CA ILE A 88 -25.09 12.82 -3.84
C ILE A 88 -25.35 12.19 -5.22
N SER A 89 -24.78 12.75 -6.28
CA SER A 89 -24.89 12.16 -7.63
C SER A 89 -23.86 11.07 -7.83
N ALA A 90 -24.12 10.12 -8.73
CA ALA A 90 -23.15 9.08 -9.10
C ALA A 90 -21.80 9.67 -9.56
N THR A 91 -21.83 10.77 -10.34
CA THR A 91 -20.62 11.47 -10.77
C THR A 91 -19.88 12.10 -9.59
N ALA A 92 -20.59 12.76 -8.67
CA ALA A 92 -19.96 13.35 -7.49
C ALA A 92 -19.35 12.27 -6.57
N ALA A 93 -20.01 11.14 -6.41
CA ALA A 93 -19.48 9.98 -5.69
C ALA A 93 -18.25 9.40 -6.39
N THR A 94 -18.25 9.30 -7.72
CA THR A 94 -17.08 8.84 -8.50
C THR A 94 -15.89 9.76 -8.26
N HIS A 95 -16.09 11.08 -8.34
CA HIS A 95 -15.01 12.04 -8.08
C HIS A 95 -14.52 11.99 -6.62
N LEU A 96 -15.44 11.81 -5.66
CA LEU A 96 -15.11 11.64 -4.25
C LEU A 96 -14.18 10.44 -4.05
N THR A 97 -14.50 9.30 -4.69
CA THR A 97 -13.74 8.06 -4.59
C THR A 97 -12.37 8.11 -5.27
N LEU A 98 -12.26 8.81 -6.40
CA LEU A 98 -10.99 8.92 -7.12
C LEU A 98 -10.02 9.91 -6.48
N ALA A 99 -10.52 10.97 -5.83
CA ALA A 99 -9.71 12.11 -5.40
C ALA A 99 -8.46 11.78 -4.56
N PRO A 100 -8.48 10.81 -3.63
CA PRO A 100 -7.29 10.46 -2.86
C PRO A 100 -6.16 9.81 -3.66
N THR A 101 -6.46 9.19 -4.81
CA THR A 101 -5.50 8.31 -5.50
C THR A 101 -4.26 9.05 -6.04
N TRP A 102 -4.41 10.23 -6.62
CA TRP A 102 -3.26 11.00 -7.12
C TRP A 102 -2.33 11.51 -6.01
N PRO A 103 -2.80 12.24 -4.98
CA PRO A 103 -1.90 12.72 -3.94
C PRO A 103 -1.27 11.58 -3.12
N GLU A 104 -1.91 10.40 -3.04
CA GLU A 104 -1.33 9.24 -2.35
C GLU A 104 -0.31 8.49 -3.21
N VAL A 105 -0.64 8.16 -4.45
CA VAL A 105 0.15 7.19 -5.23
C VAL A 105 0.58 7.64 -6.61
N ALA A 106 0.01 8.73 -7.16
CA ALA A 106 0.34 9.23 -8.50
C ALA A 106 0.40 10.76 -8.58
N PRO A 107 1.33 11.41 -7.83
CA PRO A 107 1.39 12.87 -7.76
C PRO A 107 1.73 13.51 -9.11
N SER A 108 2.31 12.75 -10.04
CA SER A 108 2.61 13.17 -11.42
C SER A 108 1.36 13.54 -12.24
N GLY A 109 0.20 12.95 -11.91
CA GLY A 109 -1.00 12.97 -12.74
C GLY A 109 -1.17 11.76 -13.67
N GLU A 110 -0.15 10.89 -13.77
CA GLU A 110 -0.24 9.61 -14.49
C GLU A 110 -1.26 8.66 -13.83
N SER A 111 -1.61 7.58 -14.52
CA SER A 111 -2.54 6.58 -14.03
C SER A 111 -2.03 5.92 -12.74
N PRO A 112 -2.75 5.99 -11.61
CA PRO A 112 -2.42 5.25 -10.40
C PRO A 112 -2.28 3.75 -10.68
N SER A 113 -1.23 3.12 -10.16
CA SER A 113 -1.01 1.69 -10.29
C SER A 113 -1.82 0.89 -9.26
N PRO A 114 -2.72 -0.03 -9.65
CA PRO A 114 -3.36 -0.96 -8.73
C PRO A 114 -2.38 -1.81 -7.94
N MET A 115 -1.17 -2.06 -8.45
CA MET A 115 -0.13 -2.81 -7.75
C MET A 115 0.62 -2.01 -6.68
N THR A 116 0.33 -0.73 -6.47
CA THR A 116 1.12 0.13 -5.57
C THR A 116 1.26 -0.48 -4.18
N LEU A 117 2.50 -0.62 -3.70
CA LEU A 117 2.81 -1.08 -2.35
C LEU A 117 3.40 0.08 -1.53
N SER A 118 2.84 0.33 -0.35
CA SER A 118 3.25 1.42 0.53
C SER A 118 4.74 1.37 0.84
N ARG A 119 5.37 2.54 0.78
CA ARG A 119 6.82 2.70 1.02
C ARG A 119 7.13 3.39 2.35
N TYR A 120 6.13 3.70 3.15
CA TYR A 120 6.29 4.50 4.38
C TYR A 120 6.79 3.71 5.59
N ASP A 121 6.68 2.39 5.56
CA ASP A 121 7.00 1.50 6.69
C ASP A 121 8.32 0.75 6.46
N ASP A 122 9.24 0.79 7.43
CA ASP A 122 10.55 0.13 7.39
C ASP A 122 10.86 -0.69 8.66
N GLN A 123 9.84 -0.93 9.47
CA GLN A 123 9.97 -1.62 10.74
C GLN A 123 10.40 -3.07 10.52
N THR A 124 11.32 -3.55 11.35
CA THR A 124 11.84 -4.92 11.26
C THR A 124 10.77 -6.00 11.48
N SER A 125 9.63 -5.67 12.09
CA SER A 125 8.50 -6.59 12.25
C SER A 125 7.80 -6.93 10.92
N LEU A 126 8.01 -6.12 9.88
CA LEU A 126 7.47 -6.34 8.54
C LEU A 126 8.48 -7.02 7.60
N ALA A 127 9.72 -7.24 8.05
CA ALA A 127 10.74 -7.93 7.29
C ALA A 127 10.85 -9.41 7.74
N ASP A 128 11.35 -10.26 6.85
CA ASP A 128 11.73 -11.63 7.21
C ASP A 128 12.74 -11.61 8.39
N PRO A 129 12.40 -12.21 9.55
CA PRO A 129 13.26 -12.17 10.73
C PRO A 129 14.60 -12.90 10.51
N GLU A 130 14.65 -13.84 9.57
CA GLU A 130 15.86 -14.58 9.21
C GLU A 130 16.74 -13.84 8.18
N GLN A 131 16.25 -12.73 7.61
CA GLN A 131 16.94 -11.91 6.60
C GLN A 131 17.43 -12.75 5.41
N ARG A 132 16.61 -13.71 4.96
CA ARG A 132 16.97 -14.65 3.88
C ARG A 132 17.16 -13.95 2.52
N ALA A 133 16.43 -12.86 2.28
CA ALA A 133 16.64 -11.94 1.17
C ALA A 133 16.03 -10.55 1.47
N GLU A 134 16.55 -9.51 0.82
CA GLU A 134 16.15 -8.10 1.05
C GLU A 134 14.68 -7.84 0.68
N GLY A 135 14.19 -8.46 -0.40
CA GLY A 135 12.82 -8.27 -0.89
C GLY A 135 11.76 -9.11 -0.16
N LEU A 136 12.10 -9.79 0.94
CA LEU A 136 11.14 -10.48 1.80
C LEU A 136 10.59 -9.48 2.83
N PHE A 137 9.64 -8.66 2.35
CA PHE A 137 9.05 -7.58 3.13
C PHE A 137 7.54 -7.50 2.91
N PHE A 138 6.80 -7.29 3.99
CA PHE A 138 5.35 -7.18 3.99
C PHE A 138 4.94 -5.70 4.03
N ASN A 139 4.65 -5.11 2.87
CA ASN A 139 4.11 -3.75 2.78
C ASN A 139 2.64 -3.73 3.27
N PRO A 140 2.30 -2.99 4.35
CA PRO A 140 0.96 -3.04 4.92
C PRO A 140 -0.09 -2.31 4.08
N GLY A 141 0.24 -1.15 3.53
CA GLY A 141 -0.63 -0.40 2.62
C GLY A 141 -0.50 -0.89 1.18
N VAL A 142 -1.63 -1.16 0.52
CA VAL A 142 -1.68 -1.74 -0.83
C VAL A 142 -2.72 -1.07 -1.71
N GLY A 143 -2.44 -0.95 -3.01
CA GLY A 143 -3.37 -0.49 -4.02
C GLY A 143 -3.47 1.02 -4.17
N ILE A 144 -4.32 1.47 -5.09
CA ILE A 144 -4.49 2.90 -5.43
C ILE A 144 -5.05 3.76 -4.27
N TRP A 145 -5.64 3.13 -3.25
CA TRP A 145 -6.08 3.79 -2.01
C TRP A 145 -5.20 3.47 -0.80
N GLN A 146 -4.08 2.78 -0.98
CA GLN A 146 -3.17 2.42 0.13
C GLN A 146 -3.91 1.75 1.30
N LEU A 147 -4.72 0.74 1.00
CA LEU A 147 -5.50 -0.01 1.99
C LEU A 147 -4.56 -0.67 2.99
N ASP A 148 -4.53 -0.11 4.20
CA ASP A 148 -3.60 -0.49 5.25
C ASP A 148 -4.22 -1.48 6.23
N SER A 149 -3.45 -2.51 6.63
CA SER A 149 -3.86 -3.54 7.59
C SER A 149 -4.27 -3.02 8.98
N ALA A 150 -3.93 -1.78 9.35
CA ALA A 150 -4.35 -1.14 10.60
C ALA A 150 -5.63 -0.29 10.46
N GLY A 151 -6.15 -0.11 9.25
CA GLY A 151 -7.25 0.79 8.93
C GLY A 151 -8.25 0.15 7.98
N LEU A 152 -8.58 0.87 6.90
CA LEU A 152 -9.59 0.43 5.93
C LEU A 152 -9.23 -0.87 5.18
N GLY A 153 -7.96 -1.27 5.18
CA GLY A 153 -7.48 -2.53 4.61
C GLY A 153 -7.37 -3.67 5.61
N ALA A 154 -7.88 -3.52 6.84
CA ALA A 154 -7.75 -4.55 7.88
C ALA A 154 -8.27 -5.91 7.41
N GLU A 155 -9.40 -5.93 6.70
CA GLU A 155 -10.05 -7.14 6.17
C GLU A 155 -9.64 -7.49 4.72
N GLU A 156 -8.70 -6.74 4.14
CA GLU A 156 -8.32 -6.87 2.74
C GLU A 156 -7.00 -7.64 2.60
N THR A 157 -6.88 -8.55 1.64
CA THR A 157 -5.58 -9.10 1.26
C THR A 157 -4.89 -8.15 0.28
N ALA A 158 -3.59 -8.32 0.02
CA ALA A 158 -2.96 -7.65 -1.12
C ALA A 158 -3.68 -7.97 -2.44
N ALA A 159 -4.22 -9.18 -2.62
CA ALA A 159 -4.94 -9.55 -3.83
C ALA A 159 -6.23 -8.72 -4.01
N THR A 160 -7.02 -8.54 -2.94
CA THR A 160 -8.27 -7.77 -3.00
C THR A 160 -8.03 -6.27 -3.00
N ALA A 161 -6.95 -5.79 -2.38
CA ALA A 161 -6.55 -4.39 -2.41
C ALA A 161 -5.95 -3.96 -3.77
N ILE A 162 -5.26 -4.86 -4.48
CA ILE A 162 -4.77 -4.62 -5.84
C ILE A 162 -5.91 -4.72 -6.86
N ASP A 163 -6.84 -5.65 -6.68
CA ASP A 163 -8.02 -5.76 -7.52
C ASP A 163 -8.88 -4.48 -7.45
N SER A 164 -8.82 -3.65 -8.49
CA SER A 164 -9.52 -2.37 -8.55
C SER A 164 -11.04 -2.50 -8.38
N SER A 165 -11.63 -3.65 -8.73
CA SER A 165 -13.07 -3.90 -8.56
C SER A 165 -13.42 -4.16 -7.10
N SER A 166 -12.64 -5.02 -6.43
CA SER A 166 -12.83 -5.33 -5.02
C SER A 166 -12.55 -4.10 -4.16
N ALA A 167 -11.41 -3.44 -4.38
CA ALA A 167 -11.05 -2.23 -3.66
C ALA A 167 -12.04 -1.07 -3.87
N ALA A 168 -12.57 -0.87 -5.10
CA ALA A 168 -13.61 0.13 -5.35
C ALA A 168 -14.93 -0.19 -4.61
N ALA A 169 -15.31 -1.47 -4.54
CA ALA A 169 -16.49 -1.92 -3.83
C ALA A 169 -16.41 -1.67 -2.32
N THR A 170 -15.19 -1.65 -1.74
CA THR A 170 -14.96 -1.27 -0.34
C THR A 170 -14.91 0.26 -0.18
N MET A 171 -14.20 0.96 -1.06
CA MET A 171 -13.93 2.40 -0.90
C MET A 171 -15.10 3.31 -1.22
N ALA A 172 -15.84 3.04 -2.29
CA ALA A 172 -16.93 3.92 -2.70
C ALA A 172 -18.05 4.02 -1.65
N PRO A 173 -18.57 2.91 -1.08
CA PRO A 173 -19.55 2.99 0.01
C PRO A 173 -18.99 3.71 1.24
N HIS A 174 -17.77 3.39 1.67
CA HIS A 174 -17.15 4.02 2.83
C HIS A 174 -17.09 5.55 2.69
N MET A 175 -16.56 6.06 1.58
CA MET A 175 -16.43 7.51 1.39
C MET A 175 -17.79 8.20 1.25
N VAL A 176 -18.76 7.57 0.57
CA VAL A 176 -20.12 8.10 0.45
C VAL A 176 -20.81 8.15 1.81
N ASP A 177 -20.65 7.13 2.65
CA ASP A 177 -21.23 7.06 4.00
C ASP A 177 -20.64 8.14 4.92
N GLU A 178 -19.32 8.34 4.89
CA GLU A 178 -18.66 9.42 5.65
C GLU A 178 -19.10 10.81 5.16
N TYR A 179 -19.18 11.01 3.84
CA TYR A 179 -19.70 12.24 3.25
C TYR A 179 -21.13 12.51 3.72
N CYS A 180 -22.03 11.53 3.61
CA CYS A 180 -23.42 11.70 4.01
C CYS A 180 -23.58 11.91 5.51
N SER A 181 -22.80 11.20 6.33
CA SER A 181 -22.80 11.39 7.79
C SER A 181 -22.43 12.82 8.18
N ALA A 182 -21.46 13.42 7.48
CA ALA A 182 -21.08 14.82 7.69
C ALA A 182 -22.18 15.80 7.21
N ILE A 183 -22.77 15.56 6.03
CA ILE A 183 -23.88 16.38 5.52
C ILE A 183 -25.08 16.38 6.48
N ASP A 184 -25.49 15.21 6.95
CA ASP A 184 -26.61 15.07 7.90
C ASP A 184 -26.27 15.67 9.27
N GLY A 185 -24.98 15.74 9.60
CA GLY A 185 -24.43 16.46 10.74
C GLY A 185 -24.41 17.99 10.58
N GLY A 186 -24.76 18.53 9.41
CA GLY A 186 -24.84 19.96 9.12
C GLY A 186 -23.58 20.58 8.52
N SER A 187 -22.61 19.76 8.09
CA SER A 187 -21.43 20.22 7.35
C SER A 187 -21.81 20.80 5.97
N SER A 188 -20.98 21.72 5.48
CA SER A 188 -20.99 22.07 4.06
C SER A 188 -20.47 20.90 3.20
N GLU A 189 -20.73 20.92 1.89
CA GLU A 189 -20.24 19.87 0.99
C GLU A 189 -18.72 19.73 1.00
N ALA A 190 -17.98 20.85 1.08
CA ALA A 190 -16.51 20.82 1.14
C ALA A 190 -16.01 20.19 2.45
N GLU A 191 -16.63 20.52 3.58
CA GLU A 191 -16.31 19.89 4.87
C GLU A 191 -16.68 18.40 4.88
N ALA A 192 -17.77 18.01 4.24
CA ALA A 192 -18.19 16.62 4.11
C ALA A 192 -17.23 15.79 3.23
N ARG A 193 -16.71 16.36 2.13
CA ARG A 193 -15.66 15.71 1.33
C ARG A 193 -14.37 15.54 2.14
N ALA A 194 -13.94 16.58 2.86
CA ALA A 194 -12.78 16.49 3.74
C ALA A 194 -12.95 15.42 4.84
N ALA A 195 -14.17 15.25 5.37
CA ALA A 195 -14.48 14.17 6.32
C ALA A 195 -14.30 12.79 5.69
N ALA A 196 -14.83 12.58 4.47
CA ALA A 196 -14.70 11.32 3.73
C ALA A 196 -13.25 10.94 3.41
N TRP A 197 -12.35 11.91 3.30
CA TRP A 197 -10.93 11.68 3.01
C TRP A 197 -10.03 11.64 4.24
N ARG A 198 -10.59 11.79 5.44
CA ARG A 198 -9.81 11.82 6.69
C ARG A 198 -8.84 10.63 6.89
N PRO A 199 -9.12 9.41 6.40
CA PRO A 199 -8.16 8.30 6.49
C PRO A 199 -6.87 8.49 5.69
N TRP A 200 -6.82 9.40 4.71
CA TRP A 200 -5.70 9.61 3.80
C TRP A 200 -4.92 10.88 4.16
N HIS A 201 -3.75 10.72 4.76
CA HIS A 201 -2.95 11.85 5.23
C HIS A 201 -2.44 12.74 4.08
N ALA A 202 -2.34 12.24 2.85
CA ALA A 202 -2.02 13.07 1.69
C ALA A 202 -3.12 14.11 1.39
N CYS A 203 -4.33 13.92 1.92
CA CYS A 203 -5.45 14.85 1.77
C CYS A 203 -5.44 16.00 2.80
N ASP A 204 -4.65 15.91 3.89
CA ASP A 204 -4.70 16.85 5.03
C ASP A 204 -4.45 18.31 4.65
N SER A 205 -3.70 18.55 3.57
CA SER A 205 -3.32 19.88 3.07
C SER A 205 -4.31 20.48 2.06
N GLY A 206 -5.39 19.76 1.72
CA GLY A 206 -6.39 20.17 0.72
C GLY A 206 -6.16 19.59 -0.68
N ALA A 207 -5.11 18.79 -0.90
CA ALA A 207 -4.79 18.23 -2.21
C ALA A 207 -5.96 17.43 -2.84
N CYS A 208 -6.70 16.68 -2.02
CA CYS A 208 -7.85 15.89 -2.49
C CYS A 208 -9.05 16.76 -2.89
N GLU A 209 -9.24 17.91 -2.23
CA GLU A 209 -10.24 18.89 -2.65
C GLU A 209 -9.86 19.49 -4.01
N ASP A 210 -8.59 19.86 -4.20
CA ASP A 210 -8.09 20.38 -5.48
C ASP A 210 -8.28 19.35 -6.62
N VAL A 211 -8.00 18.07 -6.36
CA VAL A 211 -8.24 16.99 -7.32
C VAL A 211 -9.74 16.81 -7.61
N TYR A 212 -10.60 16.82 -6.58
CA TYR A 212 -12.04 16.71 -6.78
C TYR A 212 -12.60 17.82 -7.68
N GLN A 213 -12.14 19.06 -7.48
CA GLN A 213 -12.53 20.18 -8.32
C GLN A 213 -12.03 20.01 -9.77
N ARG A 214 -10.80 19.52 -9.96
CA ARG A 214 -10.23 19.23 -11.28
C ARG A 214 -10.99 18.11 -12.00
N LEU A 215 -11.34 17.02 -11.31
CA LEU A 215 -12.18 15.97 -11.90
C LEU A 215 -13.52 16.53 -12.36
N SER A 216 -14.09 17.47 -11.61
CA SER A 216 -15.36 18.11 -11.94
C SER A 216 -15.26 19.09 -13.13
N SER A 217 -14.12 19.76 -13.32
CA SER A 217 -13.94 20.74 -14.41
C SER A 217 -13.35 20.13 -15.68
N ASP A 218 -12.34 19.28 -15.53
CA ASP A 218 -11.45 18.82 -16.59
C ASP A 218 -11.75 17.36 -16.96
N GLY A 219 -12.32 16.59 -16.03
CA GLY A 219 -12.54 15.16 -16.16
C GLY A 219 -11.26 14.36 -15.96
N VAL A 220 -11.26 13.15 -16.51
CA VAL A 220 -10.17 12.18 -16.42
C VAL A 220 -9.87 11.62 -17.81
N THR A 221 -8.58 11.45 -18.10
CA THR A 221 -8.13 10.73 -19.30
C THR A 221 -8.03 9.25 -18.95
N LYS A 222 -8.81 8.41 -19.63
CA LYS A 222 -8.80 6.97 -19.41
C LYS A 222 -7.62 6.35 -20.16
N ASP A 223 -6.92 5.46 -19.47
CA ASP A 223 -5.71 4.79 -19.94
C ASP A 223 -5.97 3.29 -20.09
N ASP A 224 -5.95 2.78 -21.32
CA ASP A 224 -6.20 1.37 -21.61
C ASP A 224 -5.00 0.46 -21.27
N GLU A 225 -3.84 1.03 -20.92
CA GLU A 225 -2.63 0.26 -20.56
C GLU A 225 -2.58 -0.15 -19.08
N VAL A 226 -3.45 0.43 -18.24
CA VAL A 226 -3.59 0.06 -16.83
C VAL A 226 -4.88 -0.73 -16.62
N ASP A 227 -4.71 -2.04 -16.42
CA ASP A 227 -5.80 -2.98 -16.18
C ASP A 227 -6.22 -3.03 -14.70
N ARG A 228 -7.23 -3.86 -14.40
CA ARG A 228 -7.77 -4.09 -13.04
C ARG A 228 -6.74 -4.50 -12.00
N TYR A 229 -5.69 -5.20 -12.40
CA TYR A 229 -4.67 -5.75 -11.50
C TYR A 229 -3.35 -5.01 -11.57
N GLY A 230 -3.24 -3.98 -12.42
CA GLY A 230 -2.06 -3.12 -12.53
C GLY A 230 -0.81 -3.84 -12.99
N GLY A 231 -0.95 -4.94 -13.74
CA GLY A 231 0.15 -5.81 -14.17
C GLY A 231 0.32 -7.09 -13.34
N ALA A 232 -0.41 -7.24 -12.23
CA ALA A 232 -0.41 -8.48 -11.47
C ALA A 232 -1.26 -9.54 -12.20
N GLU A 233 -0.92 -10.80 -12.02
CA GLU A 233 -1.53 -11.90 -12.78
C GLU A 233 -2.34 -12.80 -11.86
N MET A 234 -3.62 -13.00 -12.18
CA MET A 234 -4.42 -14.04 -11.53
C MET A 234 -3.88 -15.43 -11.91
N ARG A 235 -3.73 -16.28 -10.90
CA ARG A 235 -3.21 -17.65 -10.99
C ARG A 235 -4.10 -18.59 -10.21
N GLU A 236 -4.14 -19.85 -10.64
CA GLU A 236 -4.61 -20.96 -9.82
C GLU A 236 -3.40 -21.60 -9.12
N CYS A 237 -3.36 -21.57 -7.79
CA CYS A 237 -2.34 -22.27 -7.02
C CYS A 237 -2.92 -23.43 -6.22
N THR A 238 -2.07 -24.39 -5.86
CA THR A 238 -2.31 -25.26 -4.72
C THR A 238 -1.39 -24.90 -3.55
N PHE A 239 -1.95 -24.84 -2.35
CA PHE A 239 -1.22 -24.63 -1.10
C PHE A 239 -1.77 -25.60 -0.05
N GLU A 240 -0.89 -26.33 0.62
CA GLU A 240 -1.25 -27.39 1.58
C GLU A 240 -2.28 -28.42 1.06
N GLY A 241 -2.27 -28.68 -0.26
CA GLY A 241 -3.15 -29.65 -0.91
C GLY A 241 -4.56 -29.14 -1.26
N ALA A 242 -4.86 -27.87 -1.02
CA ALA A 242 -6.08 -27.20 -1.47
C ALA A 242 -5.79 -26.19 -2.60
N THR A 243 -6.79 -25.91 -3.43
CA THR A 243 -6.70 -24.97 -4.56
C THR A 243 -7.18 -23.58 -4.15
N TYR A 244 -6.48 -22.55 -4.59
CA TYR A 244 -6.76 -21.13 -4.31
C TYR A 244 -6.61 -20.30 -5.58
N ASP A 245 -7.44 -19.25 -5.68
CA ASP A 245 -7.16 -18.13 -6.57
C ASP A 245 -6.06 -17.27 -5.92
N CYS A 246 -4.93 -17.17 -6.59
CA CYS A 246 -3.81 -16.35 -6.18
C CYS A 246 -3.67 -15.16 -7.11
N LEU A 247 -3.17 -14.06 -6.57
CA LEU A 247 -2.61 -12.98 -7.37
C LEU A 247 -1.08 -13.05 -7.33
N TYR A 248 -0.44 -13.26 -8.47
CA TYR A 248 1.01 -13.14 -8.61
C TYR A 248 1.39 -11.67 -8.84
N VAL A 249 2.11 -11.10 -7.90
CA VAL A 249 2.54 -9.71 -7.86
C VAL A 249 4.03 -9.66 -8.18
N ASP A 250 4.38 -9.16 -9.37
CA ASP A 250 5.75 -8.87 -9.77
C ASP A 250 5.93 -7.35 -9.92
N PRO A 251 6.61 -6.67 -8.98
CA PRO A 251 6.80 -5.22 -9.08
C PRO A 251 7.47 -4.75 -10.38
N SER A 252 8.21 -5.60 -11.09
CA SER A 252 8.81 -5.23 -12.39
C SER A 252 7.80 -5.18 -13.54
N ALA A 253 6.60 -5.73 -13.35
CA ALA A 253 5.50 -5.74 -14.31
C ALA A 253 4.43 -4.67 -14.04
N ALA A 254 4.66 -3.79 -13.05
CA ALA A 254 3.71 -2.76 -12.67
C ALA A 254 3.34 -1.84 -13.86
N GLN A 255 2.04 -1.60 -14.01
CA GLN A 255 1.46 -0.65 -14.97
C GLN A 255 1.14 0.66 -14.26
N GLY A 256 1.12 1.77 -15.00
CA GLY A 256 0.82 3.11 -14.48
C GLY A 256 2.01 3.78 -13.80
N GLU A 257 1.75 4.62 -12.81
CA GLU A 257 2.79 5.31 -12.03
C GLU A 257 3.73 4.29 -11.35
N ASP A 258 5.02 4.44 -11.62
CA ASP A 258 6.07 3.52 -11.20
C ASP A 258 6.91 4.04 -10.02
N ALA A 259 6.58 5.20 -9.44
CA ALA A 259 7.37 5.79 -8.37
C ALA A 259 7.55 4.85 -7.16
N TRP A 260 6.60 3.93 -6.94
CA TRP A 260 6.68 2.91 -5.89
C TRP A 260 7.59 1.72 -6.25
N THR A 261 7.87 1.46 -7.52
CA THR A 261 8.79 0.41 -8.00
C THR A 261 10.19 0.93 -8.32
N SER A 262 10.32 2.23 -8.62
CA SER A 262 11.57 2.93 -8.89
C SER A 262 11.79 4.03 -7.84
N PRO A 263 12.18 3.67 -6.60
CA PRO A 263 12.07 4.60 -5.48
C PRO A 263 12.97 5.82 -5.62
N ASP A 264 12.34 6.99 -5.64
CA ASP A 264 12.92 8.25 -5.19
C ASP A 264 12.50 8.61 -3.75
N TYR A 265 11.68 7.77 -3.09
CA TYR A 265 11.08 8.02 -1.78
C TYR A 265 10.84 6.74 -0.96
N GLY A 266 10.62 6.96 0.35
CA GLY A 266 10.16 5.96 1.32
C GLY A 266 11.26 4.98 1.78
N PRO A 267 11.26 4.58 3.06
CA PRO A 267 12.29 3.68 3.59
C PRO A 267 12.01 2.18 3.35
N ALA A 268 10.79 1.77 3.03
CA ALA A 268 10.47 0.35 2.80
C ALA A 268 11.26 -0.20 1.60
N PRO A 269 11.76 -1.45 1.62
CA PRO A 269 12.35 -2.08 0.44
C PRO A 269 11.27 -2.39 -0.61
N LEU A 270 11.71 -2.57 -1.87
CA LEU A 270 10.86 -3.14 -2.91
C LEU A 270 10.76 -4.65 -2.68
N PRO A 271 9.55 -5.23 -2.52
CA PRO A 271 9.45 -6.66 -2.33
C PRO A 271 9.86 -7.41 -3.60
N SER A 272 10.39 -8.62 -3.43
CA SER A 272 10.54 -9.57 -4.53
C SER A 272 9.17 -10.07 -4.97
N PRO A 273 9.04 -10.65 -6.19
CA PRO A 273 7.75 -11.18 -6.64
C PRO A 273 7.16 -12.19 -5.67
N PHE A 274 5.84 -12.11 -5.45
CA PHE A 274 5.13 -12.94 -4.49
C PHE A 274 3.71 -13.29 -4.96
N TYR A 275 3.14 -14.34 -4.36
CA TYR A 275 1.74 -14.69 -4.50
C TYR A 275 0.97 -14.16 -3.29
N ALA A 276 -0.19 -13.56 -3.51
CA ALA A 276 -1.13 -13.17 -2.45
C ALA A 276 -2.44 -13.96 -2.59
N PHE A 277 -2.93 -14.52 -1.48
CA PHE A 277 -4.20 -15.23 -1.44
C PHE A 277 -4.78 -15.28 -0.01
N THR A 278 -6.06 -15.60 0.09
CA THR A 278 -6.72 -15.85 1.37
C THR A 278 -6.60 -17.33 1.74
N TYR A 279 -6.15 -17.61 2.95
CA TYR A 279 -6.08 -18.95 3.54
C TYR A 279 -6.94 -19.03 4.79
N SER A 280 -7.79 -20.04 4.91
CA SER A 280 -8.67 -20.22 6.06
C SER A 280 -8.20 -21.39 6.94
N GLU A 281 -7.83 -21.12 8.18
CA GLU A 281 -7.44 -22.13 9.17
C GLU A 281 -8.28 -21.99 10.44
N GLY A 282 -8.87 -23.10 10.90
CA GLY A 282 -9.65 -23.07 12.16
C GLY A 282 -10.86 -22.12 12.15
N GLY A 283 -11.35 -21.72 10.97
CA GLY A 283 -12.43 -20.74 10.81
C GLY A 283 -11.99 -19.28 10.89
N VAL A 284 -10.69 -19.02 10.82
CA VAL A 284 -10.07 -17.70 10.75
C VAL A 284 -9.44 -17.52 9.37
N ASP A 285 -9.70 -16.37 8.75
CA ASP A 285 -9.13 -16.04 7.45
C ASP A 285 -7.81 -15.28 7.62
N HIS A 286 -6.85 -15.63 6.78
CA HIS A 286 -5.51 -15.06 6.76
C HIS A 286 -5.19 -14.54 5.36
N GLU A 287 -4.52 -13.39 5.30
CA GLU A 287 -3.73 -13.04 4.12
C GLU A 287 -2.43 -13.84 4.19
N VAL A 288 -2.10 -14.54 3.10
CA VAL A 288 -0.80 -15.16 2.89
C VAL A 288 -0.11 -14.45 1.73
N ARG A 289 1.14 -14.02 1.97
CA ARG A 289 2.08 -13.63 0.92
C ARG A 289 3.17 -14.68 0.84
N TYR A 290 3.39 -15.22 -0.36
CA TYR A 290 4.29 -16.35 -0.57
C TYR A 290 5.33 -16.00 -1.63
N TRP A 291 6.60 -16.10 -1.27
CA TRP A 291 7.75 -15.86 -2.15
C TRP A 291 8.40 -17.19 -2.53
N LEU A 292 8.45 -17.48 -3.83
CA LEU A 292 9.24 -18.59 -4.34
C LEU A 292 10.73 -18.26 -4.26
N LYS A 293 11.56 -19.22 -3.87
CA LYS A 293 13.03 -19.09 -3.83
C LYS A 293 13.63 -18.65 -5.17
N GLY A 294 13.00 -19.08 -6.27
CA GLY A 294 13.42 -18.73 -7.63
C GLY A 294 13.22 -17.25 -7.98
N ASP A 295 12.33 -16.56 -7.27
CA ASP A 295 11.98 -15.16 -7.51
C ASP A 295 12.60 -14.24 -6.45
N SER A 296 12.65 -14.68 -5.18
CA SER A 296 13.14 -13.86 -4.07
C SER A 296 14.65 -13.84 -3.91
N GLY A 297 15.36 -14.82 -4.49
CA GLY A 297 16.79 -15.02 -4.24
C GLY A 297 17.11 -15.65 -2.88
N ALA A 298 16.10 -15.97 -2.07
CA ALA A 298 16.27 -16.79 -0.87
C ALA A 298 16.65 -18.24 -1.25
N SER A 299 17.21 -19.00 -0.30
CA SER A 299 17.55 -20.41 -0.52
C SER A 299 16.35 -21.36 -0.48
N THR A 300 15.26 -20.93 0.16
CA THR A 300 14.02 -21.68 0.38
C THR A 300 12.82 -20.80 0.08
N ASP A 301 11.66 -21.41 -0.14
CA ASP A 301 10.43 -20.64 -0.31
C ASP A 301 10.03 -20.06 1.05
N VAL A 302 9.38 -18.92 1.05
CA VAL A 302 9.06 -18.18 2.28
C VAL A 302 7.61 -17.71 2.22
N SER A 303 6.88 -17.85 3.32
CA SER A 303 5.58 -17.19 3.50
C SER A 303 5.63 -16.18 4.63
N ALA A 304 4.79 -15.15 4.50
CA ALA A 304 4.35 -14.31 5.59
C ALA A 304 2.83 -14.35 5.64
N SER A 305 2.25 -14.40 6.84
CA SER A 305 0.82 -14.40 7.01
C SER A 305 0.36 -13.51 8.15
N ARG A 306 -0.79 -12.87 7.95
CA ARG A 306 -1.53 -12.15 8.99
C ARG A 306 -2.97 -12.62 9.01
N GLU A 307 -3.55 -12.63 10.19
CA GLU A 307 -5.00 -12.77 10.37
C GLU A 307 -5.70 -11.52 9.83
N LEU A 308 -6.78 -11.69 9.05
CA LEU A 308 -7.59 -10.57 8.61
C LEU A 308 -8.24 -9.88 9.82
N GLY A 309 -8.31 -8.55 9.79
CA GLY A 309 -8.68 -7.71 10.93
C GLY A 309 -7.53 -7.37 11.88
N VAL A 310 -6.31 -7.88 11.63
CA VAL A 310 -5.13 -7.63 12.48
C VAL A 310 -4.06 -6.81 11.73
N ASP A 311 -3.50 -5.81 12.44
CA ASP A 311 -2.39 -4.98 11.95
C ASP A 311 -1.10 -5.81 11.82
N ALA A 312 -0.58 -5.89 10.59
CA ALA A 312 0.64 -6.61 10.26
C ALA A 312 1.86 -6.12 11.04
N ARG A 313 1.88 -4.86 11.49
CA ARG A 313 2.97 -4.30 12.30
C ARG A 313 3.02 -4.89 13.71
N SER A 314 1.88 -5.39 14.19
CA SER A 314 1.72 -5.95 15.53
C SER A 314 1.84 -7.48 15.54
N LYS A 315 1.35 -8.14 14.48
CA LYS A 315 1.25 -9.60 14.40
C LYS A 315 1.37 -10.04 12.94
N LEU A 316 2.56 -10.55 12.61
CA LEU A 316 2.88 -11.17 11.35
C LEU A 316 3.66 -12.46 11.65
N SER A 317 3.29 -13.55 10.98
CA SER A 317 3.97 -14.84 11.08
C SER A 317 4.81 -15.05 9.83
N TRP A 318 6.04 -15.51 9.99
CA TRP A 318 6.93 -15.86 8.89
C TRP A 318 7.29 -17.35 8.97
N ALA A 319 7.33 -18.03 7.83
CA ALA A 319 7.71 -19.43 7.77
C ALA A 319 8.62 -19.73 6.58
N GLU A 320 9.48 -20.74 6.73
CA GLU A 320 10.02 -21.47 5.59
C GLU A 320 8.97 -22.41 5.05
N GLU A 321 8.84 -22.48 3.73
CA GLU A 321 7.79 -23.19 3.05
C GLU A 321 8.31 -24.06 1.92
N SER A 322 7.44 -24.94 1.43
CA SER A 322 7.68 -25.71 0.20
C SER A 322 6.39 -26.18 -0.48
N SER A 323 5.22 -25.69 -0.06
CA SER A 323 3.93 -26.29 -0.41
C SER A 323 3.21 -25.63 -1.58
N LEU A 324 3.62 -24.43 -2.02
CA LEU A 324 2.92 -23.71 -3.09
C LEU A 324 3.30 -24.26 -4.47
N CYS A 325 2.31 -24.58 -5.27
CA CYS A 325 2.43 -24.88 -6.70
C CYS A 325 1.50 -23.93 -7.48
N ASP A 326 2.06 -23.05 -8.30
CA ASP A 326 1.32 -22.31 -9.31
C ASP A 326 1.04 -23.27 -10.48
N THR A 327 -0.20 -23.75 -10.56
CA THR A 327 -0.65 -24.70 -11.59
C THR A 327 -0.88 -24.03 -12.95
N THR A 328 -1.03 -22.71 -12.97
CA THR A 328 -1.21 -21.91 -14.20
C THR A 328 0.12 -21.76 -14.94
N ALA A 329 1.19 -21.41 -14.20
CA ALA A 329 2.52 -21.22 -14.77
C ALA A 329 3.42 -22.46 -14.67
N GLY A 330 3.04 -23.47 -13.90
CA GLY A 330 3.85 -24.67 -13.65
C GLY A 330 5.12 -24.37 -12.84
N ARG A 331 4.99 -23.56 -11.79
CA ARG A 331 6.12 -23.07 -10.96
C ARG A 331 5.89 -23.38 -9.48
N GLY A 332 6.97 -23.45 -8.70
CA GLY A 332 6.92 -23.88 -7.30
C GLY A 332 7.02 -25.39 -7.16
N ASN A 333 6.37 -25.95 -6.15
CA ASN A 333 6.42 -27.39 -5.84
C ASN A 333 5.29 -28.16 -6.51
N CYS A 334 5.29 -28.11 -7.85
CA CYS A 334 4.53 -28.98 -8.73
C CYS A 334 5.38 -30.23 -9.10
#